data_AF-A0A952BQM5-F1
#
_entry.id   AF-A0A952BQM5-F1
#
_cell.length_a   1.000
_cell.length_b   1.000
_cell.length_c   1.000
_cell.angle_alpha   90.00
_cell.angle_beta   90.00
_cell.angle_gamma   90.00
#
_symmetry.space_group_name_H-M   'P 1'
#
loop_
_entity.id
_entity.type
_entity.pdbx_description
1 polymer ?
#
loop_
_entity_poly.entity_id
_entity_poly.type
_entity_poly.pdbx_seq_one_letter_code
_entity_poly.pdbx_strand_id
1 'polypeptide(L)' 'IEKKQFNVVNLESGDGSILKFLWLWDFTGSEMLIDGSYKDKWLNVVYSNVELYDAQKATYVVFKVIEAIVEGE' A
#
# COMPACT_ATOMS: atom_id res chain seq x y z
N ILE A 1 18.66 11.23 -5.16
CA ILE A 1 17.90 10.07 -4.64
C ILE A 1 16.78 10.63 -3.79
N GLU A 2 15.53 10.60 -4.26
CA GLU A 2 14.39 10.87 -3.37
C GLU A 2 14.32 9.70 -2.39
N LYS A 3 14.93 9.87 -1.21
CA LYS A 3 14.79 8.94 -0.09
C LYS A 3 13.40 9.13 0.49
N LYS A 4 12.36 8.60 -0.18
CA LYS A 4 11.04 8.50 0.45
C LYS A 4 11.19 7.60 1.67
N GLN A 5 10.71 8.08 2.81
CA GLN A 5 10.87 7.42 4.11
C GLN A 5 10.22 6.02 4.14
N PHE A 6 9.27 5.78 3.23
CA PHE A 6 8.45 4.57 3.15
C PHE A 6 8.29 4.13 1.71
N ASN A 7 8.12 2.82 1.51
CA ASN A 7 7.68 2.28 0.23
C ASN A 7 6.20 2.62 0.04
N VAL A 8 5.84 3.03 -1.18
CA VAL A 8 4.47 3.41 -1.53
C VAL A 8 4.00 2.48 -2.63
N VAL A 9 2.86 1.84 -2.41
CA VAL A 9 2.22 0.93 -3.35
C VAL A 9 0.98 1.63 -3.90
N ASN A 10 0.90 1.79 -5.23
CA ASN A 10 -0.29 2.32 -5.90
C ASN A 10 -0.99 1.14 -6.59
N LEU A 11 -2.25 0.89 -6.22
CA LEU A 11 -3.07 -0.18 -6.77
C LEU A 11 -4.34 0.44 -7.38
N GLU A 12 -4.76 -0.09 -8.52
CA GLU A 12 -6.01 0.31 -9.16
C GLU A 12 -7.16 -0.53 -8.60
N SER A 13 -8.23 0.12 -8.17
CA SER A 13 -9.47 -0.55 -7.77
C SER A 13 -10.35 -0.86 -8.97
N GLY A 14 -11.34 -1.75 -8.79
CA GLY A 14 -12.21 -2.18 -9.89
C GLY A 14 -13.07 -1.08 -10.53
N ASP A 15 -13.18 0.09 -9.90
CA ASP A 15 -13.81 1.30 -10.45
C ASP A 15 -12.83 2.23 -11.19
N GLY A 16 -11.57 1.82 -11.36
CA GLY A 16 -10.49 2.58 -11.98
C GLY A 16 -9.82 3.60 -11.06
N SER A 17 -10.21 3.68 -9.78
CA SER A 17 -9.57 4.62 -8.85
C SER A 17 -8.17 4.14 -8.44
N ILE A 18 -7.21 5.06 -8.32
CA ILE A 18 -5.87 4.72 -7.82
C ILE A 18 -5.86 4.87 -6.30
N LEU A 19 -5.71 3.74 -5.61
CA LEU A 19 -5.51 3.67 -4.18
C LEU A 19 -4.01 3.66 -3.84
N LYS A 20 -3.62 4.51 -2.89
CA LYS A 20 -2.24 4.61 -2.41
C LYS A 20 -2.12 4.02 -1.01
N PHE A 21 -1.16 3.13 -0.84
CA PHE A 21 -0.85 2.49 0.42
C PHE A 21 0.62 2.69 0.80
N LEU A 22 0.89 2.70 2.10
CA LEU A 22 2.24 2.62 2.66
C LEU A 22 2.61 1.17 2.95
N TRP A 23 3.86 0.84 2.67
CA TRP A 23 4.47 -0.42 3.02
C TRP A 23 5.63 -0.15 3.99
N LEU A 24 5.42 -0.55 5.25
CA LEU A 24 6.32 -0.24 6.37
C LEU A 24 7.13 -1.45 6.89
N TRP A 25 6.65 -2.68 6.69
CA TRP A 25 7.31 -3.92 7.16
C TRP A 25 6.94 -5.13 6.28
N ASP A 26 7.53 -6.28 6.53
CA ASP A 26 7.20 -7.52 5.82
C ASP A 26 5.82 -8.08 6.25
N PHE A 27 4.93 -8.32 5.30
CA PHE A 27 3.55 -8.73 5.54
C PHE A 27 3.14 -9.91 4.65
N THR A 28 2.01 -10.55 4.96
CA THR A 28 1.52 -11.70 4.17
C THR A 28 1.19 -11.28 2.73
N GLY A 29 1.81 -11.89 1.73
CA GLY A 29 1.62 -11.53 0.31
C GLY A 29 2.52 -10.40 -0.16
N SER A 30 3.50 -9.98 0.64
CA SER A 30 4.48 -8.96 0.26
C SER A 30 5.34 -9.41 -0.93
N GLU A 31 5.62 -10.72 -1.02
CA GLU A 31 6.37 -11.35 -2.10
C GLU A 31 5.70 -11.16 -3.46
N MET A 32 4.36 -11.16 -3.50
CA MET A 32 3.61 -10.95 -4.74
C MET A 32 3.91 -9.57 -5.32
N LEU A 33 4.03 -8.55 -4.46
CA LEU A 33 4.39 -7.19 -4.89
C LEU A 33 5.83 -7.11 -5.41
N ILE A 34 6.75 -7.89 -4.82
CA ILE A 34 8.18 -7.89 -5.19
C ILE A 34 8.37 -8.58 -6.54
N ASP A 35 7.77 -9.75 -6.71
CA ASP A 35 7.95 -10.58 -7.91
C ASP A 35 7.02 -10.17 -9.07
N GLY A 36 5.99 -9.35 -8.79
CA GLY A 36 5.06 -8.85 -9.78
C GLY A 36 3.98 -9.86 -10.20
N SER A 37 3.79 -10.95 -9.45
CA SER A 37 2.80 -12.00 -9.70
C SER A 37 1.35 -11.57 -9.52
N TYR A 38 1.11 -10.35 -9.02
CA TYR A 38 -0.21 -9.73 -8.90
C TYR A 38 -0.78 -9.16 -10.19
N LYS A 39 0.04 -9.02 -11.24
CA LYS A 39 -0.41 -8.44 -12.51
C LYS A 39 -1.57 -9.28 -13.08
N ASP A 40 -2.60 -8.58 -13.54
CA ASP A 40 -3.81 -9.16 -14.13
C ASP A 40 -4.62 -10.06 -13.18
N LYS A 41 -4.42 -9.92 -11.85
CA LYS A 41 -5.19 -10.62 -10.82
C LYS A 41 -6.03 -9.64 -10.02
N TRP A 42 -7.20 -10.11 -9.58
CA TRP A 42 -7.92 -9.46 -8.49
C TRP A 42 -7.18 -9.73 -7.19
N LEU A 43 -7.00 -8.70 -6.38
CA LEU A 43 -6.36 -8.79 -5.07
C LEU A 43 -7.28 -8.22 -4.00
N ASN A 44 -7.33 -8.89 -2.86
CA ASN A 44 -7.87 -8.35 -1.63
C ASN A 44 -6.72 -7.76 -0.81
N VAL A 45 -6.81 -6.45 -0.56
CA VAL A 45 -5.81 -5.72 0.23
C VAL A 45 -6.39 -5.45 1.62
N VAL A 46 -5.77 -6.03 2.64
CA VAL A 46 -6.07 -5.73 4.05
C VAL A 46 -5.15 -4.60 4.47
N TYR A 47 -5.73 -3.52 4.99
CA TYR A 47 -4.98 -2.35 5.42
C TYR A 47 -5.51 -1.80 6.73
N SER A 48 -4.62 -1.15 7.47
CA SER A 48 -4.93 -0.38 8.66
C SER A 48 -4.82 1.12 8.36
N ASN A 49 -5.61 1.93 9.06
CA ASN A 49 -5.48 3.38 9.02
C ASN A 49 -4.58 3.81 10.18
N VAL A 50 -3.41 4.39 9.87
CA VAL A 50 -2.44 4.84 10.85
C VAL A 50 -2.26 6.34 10.72
N GLU A 51 -2.40 7.05 11.83
CA GLU A 51 -2.12 8.48 11.90
C GLU A 51 -0.61 8.71 12.06
N LEU A 52 0.00 9.38 11.10
CA LEU A 52 1.42 9.70 11.09
C LEU A 52 1.64 11.19 10.84
N TYR A 53 2.69 11.75 11.42
CA TYR A 53 3.07 13.14 11.16
C TYR A 53 3.67 13.28 9.75
N ASP A 54 3.06 14.12 8.92
CA ASP A 54 3.53 14.51 7.60
C ASP A 54 4.29 15.83 7.70
N ALA A 55 5.62 15.75 7.64
CA ALA A 55 6.50 16.93 7.72
C ALA A 55 6.30 17.91 6.55
N GLN A 56 5.78 17.49 5.39
CA GLN A 56 5.54 18.39 4.26
C GLN A 56 4.30 19.26 4.49
N LYS A 57 3.30 18.71 5.19
CA LYS A 57 2.07 19.42 5.54
C LYS A 57 2.09 20.01 6.96
N ALA A 58 3.15 19.72 7.71
CA ALA A 58 3.31 20.09 9.11
C ALA A 58 2.13 19.67 10.01
N THR A 59 1.50 18.53 9.70
CA THR A 59 0.29 18.04 10.40
C THR A 59 0.25 16.52 10.44
N TYR A 60 -0.65 15.96 11.26
CA TYR A 60 -0.95 14.53 11.27
C TYR A 60 -1.94 14.18 10.15
N VAL A 61 -1.65 13.09 9.44
CA VAL A 61 -2.45 12.59 8.33
C VAL A 61 -2.68 11.10 8.53
N VAL A 62 -3.89 10.64 8.21
CA VAL A 62 -4.23 9.21 8.21
C VAL A 62 -3.73 8.59 6.91
N PHE A 63 -2.85 7.60 7.03
CA PHE A 63 -2.34 6.80 5.93
C PHE A 63 -2.91 5.39 5.97
N LYS A 64 -3.13 4.80 4.80
CA LYS A 64 -3.46 3.38 4.67
C LYS A 64 -2.18 2.57 4.63
N VAL A 65 -1.94 1.72 5.63
CA VAL A 65 -0.76 0.85 5.73
C VAL A 65 -1.18 -0.58 5.39
N ILE A 66 -0.44 -1.25 4.51
CA ILE A 66 -0.75 -2.64 4.12
C ILE A 66 -0.42 -3.59 5.27
N GLU A 67 -1.39 -4.44 5.61
CA GLU A 67 -1.28 -5.50 6.60
C GLU A 67 -1.22 -6.89 5.95
N ALA A 68 -1.90 -7.06 4.81
CA ALA A 68 -1.82 -8.28 4.00
C ALA A 68 -2.31 -8.02 2.57
N ILE A 69 -1.82 -8.82 1.62
CA ILE A 69 -2.39 -8.98 0.29
C ILE A 69 -2.69 -10.46 0.09
N VAL A 70 -3.90 -10.75 -0.38
CA VAL A 70 -4.30 -12.10 -0.77
C VAL A 70 -4.95 -12.07 -2.14
N GLU A 71 -4.92 -13.19 -2.86
CA GLU A 71 -5.64 -13.31 -4.12
C GLU A 71 -7.15 -13.08 -3.88
N GLY A 72 -7.74 -12.28 -4.77
CA GLY A 72 -9.18 -12.04 -4.83
C GLY A 72 -9.88 -13.13 -5.63
N GLU A 73 -11.15 -13.37 -5.29
CA GLU A 73 -12.07 -14.20 -6.08
C GLU A 73 -12.67 -13.43 -7.25
#